data_AF-A0A7X8BJF0-F1
#
_entry.id   AF-A0A7X8BJF0-F1
#
_cell.length_a   1.000
_cell.length_b   1.000
_cell.length_c   1.000
_cell.angle_alpha   90.00
_cell.angle_beta   90.00
_cell.angle_gamma   90.00
#
_symmetry.space_group_name_H-M   'P 1'
#
loop_
_entity.id
_entity.type
_entity.pdbx_description
1 polymer ?
#
loop_
_entity_poly.entity_id
_entity_poly.type
_entity_poly.pdbx_seq_one_letter_code
_entity_poly.pdbx_strand_id
1 'polypeptide(L)'
;MKKIVFLTLPIFLALYAGEGWVRTYGTENTDVATCVQQTSDGGYIAVGYRDLYYGPGYSHIWLLKTDSNGDTSWTRIYGKGFIIKEGYTKANWVEQTLDGGYVIVASTRSFGDSWSIWLLKT
;
A
#
# COMPACT_ATOMS: atom_id res chain seq x y z
N MET A 1 -8.27 23.93 -58.44
CA MET A 1 -8.49 24.50 -57.10
C MET A 1 -8.56 23.35 -56.09
N LYS A 2 -7.47 23.03 -55.39
CA LYS A 2 -7.47 22.01 -54.33
C LYS A 2 -7.73 22.72 -52.99
N LYS A 3 -8.87 22.42 -52.35
CA LYS A 3 -9.20 22.94 -51.02
C LYS A 3 -8.40 22.14 -49.99
N ILE A 4 -7.54 22.83 -49.24
CA ILE A 4 -6.88 22.28 -48.05
C ILE A 4 -7.86 22.48 -46.90
N VAL A 5 -8.31 21.39 -46.28
CA VAL A 5 -9.14 21.40 -45.08
C VAL A 5 -8.19 21.23 -43.89
N PHE A 6 -8.05 22.26 -43.05
CA PHE A 6 -7.38 22.15 -41.76
C PHE A 6 -8.38 21.60 -40.74
N LEU A 7 -8.20 20.36 -40.33
CA LEU A 7 -8.87 19.79 -39.15
C LEU A 7 -8.14 20.32 -37.92
N THR A 8 -8.70 21.35 -37.28
CA THR A 8 -8.29 21.71 -35.91
C THR A 8 -8.92 20.69 -34.96
N LEU A 9 -8.14 19.68 -34.57
CA LEU A 9 -8.49 18.85 -33.43
C LEU A 9 -8.58 19.77 -32.20
N PRO A 10 -9.67 19.76 -31.42
CA PRO A 10 -9.71 20.54 -30.19
C PRO A 10 -8.68 19.94 -29.23
N ILE A 11 -7.60 20.68 -29.02
CA ILE A 11 -6.65 20.44 -27.93
C ILE A 11 -7.43 20.62 -26.63
N PHE A 12 -7.83 19.52 -26.01
CA PHE A 12 -8.31 19.54 -24.63
C PHE A 12 -7.10 19.81 -23.73
N LEU A 13 -6.82 21.10 -23.53
CA LEU A 13 -5.90 21.56 -22.50
C LEU A 13 -6.65 21.46 -21.15
N ALA A 14 -6.65 20.28 -20.54
CA ALA A 14 -6.93 20.19 -19.12
C ALA A 14 -5.71 20.80 -18.39
N LEU A 15 -5.84 22.07 -17.98
CA LEU A 15 -4.96 22.69 -17.01
C LEU A 15 -5.11 21.94 -15.68
N TYR A 16 -4.32 20.88 -15.48
CA TYR A 16 -4.14 20.30 -14.16
C TYR A 16 -3.18 21.21 -13.39
N ALA A 17 -3.76 22.16 -12.65
CA ALA A 17 -3.01 22.93 -11.67
C ALA A 17 -2.48 21.97 -10.58
N GLY A 18 -1.18 21.69 -10.62
CA GLY A 18 -0.42 21.00 -9.57
C GLY A 18 -0.35 19.48 -9.76
N GLU A 19 0.57 18.99 -10.60
CA GLU A 19 0.82 17.55 -10.76
C GLU A 19 1.41 16.96 -9.47
N GLY A 20 0.55 16.48 -8.59
CA GLY A 20 0.93 15.40 -7.68
C GLY A 20 1.36 14.17 -8.47
N TRP A 21 2.14 13.28 -7.86
CA TRP A 21 2.53 12.03 -8.50
C TRP A 21 1.44 10.97 -8.35
N VAL A 22 1.36 10.08 -9.34
CA VAL A 22 0.61 8.83 -9.24
C VAL A 22 1.60 7.68 -9.36
N ARG A 23 1.52 6.73 -8.43
CA ARG A 23 2.35 5.53 -8.39
C ARG A 23 1.47 4.34 -8.02
N THR A 24 1.77 3.19 -8.59
CA THR A 24 1.17 1.91 -8.22
C THR A 24 2.22 1.07 -7.51
N TYR A 25 1.81 0.37 -6.47
CA TYR A 25 2.68 -0.49 -5.69
C TYR A 25 1.97 -1.82 -5.47
N GLY A 26 2.65 -2.90 -5.81
CA GLY A 26 2.08 -4.23 -5.72
C GLY A 26 2.81 -5.22 -6.61
N THR A 27 2.24 -6.41 -6.69
CA THR A 27 2.69 -7.54 -7.49
C THR A 27 1.57 -8.00 -8.41
N GLU A 28 1.74 -9.15 -9.06
CA GLU A 28 0.65 -9.82 -9.80
C GLU A 28 -0.43 -10.43 -8.90
N ASN A 29 -0.16 -10.55 -7.60
CA ASN A 29 -1.11 -11.05 -6.60
C ASN A 29 -1.96 -9.92 -6.01
N THR A 30 -2.93 -10.29 -5.17
CA THR A 30 -3.77 -9.31 -4.47
C THR A 30 -2.97 -8.58 -3.42
N ASP A 31 -2.83 -7.27 -3.63
CA ASP A 31 -2.24 -6.30 -2.70
C ASP A 31 -3.27 -5.23 -2.37
N VAL A 32 -3.58 -5.07 -1.08
CA VAL A 32 -4.60 -4.11 -0.63
C VAL A 32 -4.02 -3.23 0.45
N ALA A 33 -4.05 -1.91 0.24
CA ALA A 33 -3.75 -0.91 1.26
C ALA A 33 -5.00 -0.61 2.10
N THR A 34 -4.79 -0.32 3.38
CA THR A 34 -5.87 -0.07 4.36
C THR A 34 -5.70 1.25 5.10
N CYS A 35 -4.46 1.69 5.28
CA CYS A 35 -4.14 2.96 5.91
C CYS A 35 -2.84 3.51 5.30
N VAL A 36 -2.75 4.83 5.22
CA VAL A 36 -1.57 5.58 4.79
C VAL A 36 -1.42 6.82 5.68
N GLN A 37 -0.18 7.17 6.00
CA GLN A 37 0.18 8.38 6.72
C GLN A 37 1.41 9.04 6.10
N GLN A 38 1.44 10.37 6.09
CA GLN A 38 2.66 11.11 5.81
C GLN A 38 3.63 10.94 6.99
N THR A 39 4.92 10.78 6.68
CA THR A 39 5.98 10.63 7.67
C THR A 39 6.76 11.94 7.87
N SER A 40 7.44 12.06 9.00
CA SER A 40 8.19 13.26 9.40
C SER A 40 9.33 13.66 8.45
N ASP A 41 9.82 12.71 7.65
CA ASP A 41 10.80 12.93 6.58
C ASP A 41 10.16 13.44 5.26
N GLY A 42 8.85 13.71 5.25
CA GLY A 42 8.11 14.17 4.09
C GLY A 42 7.64 13.06 3.14
N GLY A 43 8.03 11.80 3.38
CA GLY A 43 7.52 10.65 2.65
C GLY A 43 6.20 10.11 3.19
N TYR A 44 5.88 8.85 2.85
CA TYR A 44 4.63 8.21 3.28
C TYR A 44 4.86 6.79 3.74
N ILE A 45 4.15 6.36 4.79
CA ILE A 45 4.03 4.98 5.21
C ILE A 45 2.62 4.49 4.90
N ALA A 46 2.52 3.38 4.18
CA ALA A 46 1.26 2.69 3.94
C ALA A 46 1.32 1.29 4.52
N VAL A 47 0.17 0.81 4.98
CA VAL A 47 -0.01 -0.55 5.49
C VAL A 47 -1.22 -1.22 4.87
N GLY A 48 -1.17 -2.53 4.77
CA GLY A 48 -2.28 -3.35 4.37
C GLY A 48 -1.94 -4.81 4.42
N TYR A 49 -2.43 -5.56 3.44
CA TYR A 49 -2.12 -6.97 3.32
C TYR A 49 -1.74 -7.37 1.90
N ARG A 50 -0.83 -8.33 1.83
CA ARG A 50 -0.33 -8.96 0.61
C ARG A 50 -0.60 -10.44 0.65
N ASP A 51 -1.10 -10.97 -0.46
CA ASP A 51 -1.10 -12.40 -0.70
C ASP A 51 0.26 -12.87 -1.25
N LEU A 52 0.93 -13.76 -0.52
CA LEU A 52 2.26 -14.25 -0.90
C LEU A 52 2.22 -15.62 -1.58
N TYR A 53 1.10 -16.33 -1.52
CA TYR A 53 1.00 -17.69 -2.02
C TYR A 53 -0.22 -17.78 -2.94
N TYR A 54 -0.16 -18.62 -3.98
CA TYR A 54 -1.33 -18.89 -4.80
C TYR A 54 -2.32 -19.78 -4.02
N GLY A 55 -3.25 -19.16 -3.31
CA GLY A 55 -4.33 -19.88 -2.64
C GLY A 55 -5.06 -19.04 -1.60
N PRO A 56 -6.36 -19.31 -1.35
CA PRO A 56 -7.13 -18.56 -0.37
C PRO A 56 -6.55 -18.72 1.03
N GLY A 57 -6.48 -17.61 1.77
CA GLY A 57 -6.23 -17.65 3.21
C GLY A 57 -4.78 -17.41 3.66
N TYR A 58 -3.97 -16.70 2.88
CA TYR A 58 -2.58 -16.37 3.26
C TYR A 58 -2.26 -14.88 3.13
N SER A 59 -2.98 -14.03 3.87
CA SER A 59 -2.72 -12.59 3.85
C SER A 59 -1.69 -12.20 4.92
N HIS A 60 -0.64 -11.50 4.49
CA HIS A 60 0.46 -11.05 5.33
C HIS A 60 0.42 -9.53 5.47
N ILE A 61 0.80 -8.99 6.63
CA ILE A 61 0.93 -7.54 6.80
C ILE A 61 2.00 -7.04 5.84
N TRP A 62 1.66 -6.06 5.01
CA TRP A 62 2.60 -5.40 4.12
C TRP A 62 2.73 -3.92 4.49
N LEU A 63 3.97 -3.48 4.71
CA LEU A 63 4.33 -2.08 4.90
C LEU A 63 5.09 -1.59 3.66
N LEU A 64 4.74 -0.39 3.22
CA LEU A 64 5.38 0.34 2.14
C LEU A 64 5.78 1.71 2.66
N LYS A 65 7.08 2.02 2.62
CA LYS A 65 7.59 3.38 2.84
C LYS A 65 8.01 3.97 1.51
N THR A 66 7.59 5.21 1.27
CA THR A 66 8.02 6.02 0.13
C THR A 66 8.79 7.25 0.60
N ASP A 67 9.49 7.88 -0.33
CA ASP A 67 9.92 9.27 -0.20
C ASP A 67 8.77 10.24 -0.54
N SER A 68 9.07 11.54 -0.57
CA SER A 68 8.10 12.60 -0.88
C SER A 68 7.60 12.57 -2.33
N ASN A 69 8.35 11.95 -3.24
CA ASN A 69 8.02 11.81 -4.66
C ASN A 69 7.25 10.52 -4.97
N GLY A 70 6.97 9.72 -3.94
CA GLY A 70 6.30 8.43 -4.08
C GLY A 70 7.24 7.32 -4.54
N ASP A 71 8.55 7.52 -4.56
CA ASP A 71 9.46 6.44 -4.90
C ASP A 71 9.66 5.54 -3.68
N THR A 72 9.69 4.23 -3.91
CA THR A 72 9.75 3.25 -2.81
C THR A 72 11.08 3.34 -2.11
N SER A 73 11.07 3.72 -0.83
CA SER A 73 12.26 3.68 0.02
C SER A 73 12.52 2.26 0.52
N TRP A 74 11.47 1.58 0.99
CA TRP A 74 11.54 0.17 1.38
C TRP A 74 10.15 -0.45 1.49
N THR A 75 10.12 -1.79 1.47
CA THR A 75 8.93 -2.57 1.83
C THR A 75 9.28 -3.61 2.88
N ARG A 76 8.32 -3.94 3.75
CA ARG A 76 8.47 -4.99 4.75
C ARG A 76 7.20 -5.83 4.79
N ILE A 77 7.37 -7.12 5.06
CA ILE A 77 6.25 -8.04 5.20
C ILE A 77 6.39 -8.78 6.52
N TYR A 78 5.32 -8.78 7.31
CA TYR A 78 5.27 -9.42 8.61
C TYR A 78 4.24 -10.54 8.62
N GLY A 79 4.52 -11.58 9.42
CA GLY A 79 3.66 -12.77 9.55
C GLY A 79 4.04 -13.94 8.64
N LYS A 80 5.15 -13.84 7.87
CA LYS A 80 5.62 -14.89 6.93
C LYS A 80 5.90 -16.25 7.57
N GLY A 81 6.13 -16.29 8.89
CA GLY A 81 6.41 -17.52 9.63
C GLY A 81 5.16 -18.30 10.05
N PHE A 82 3.97 -17.71 9.91
CA PHE A 82 2.71 -18.36 10.27
C PHE A 82 2.15 -19.06 9.03
N ILE A 83 2.78 -20.16 8.61
CA ILE A 83 2.14 -21.12 7.70
C ILE A 83 1.11 -21.88 8.54
N ILE A 84 0.03 -21.20 8.85
CA ILE A 84 -1.19 -21.87 9.25
C ILE A 84 -2.02 -22.04 7.99
N LYS A 85 -2.46 -23.27 7.75
CA LYS A 85 -3.52 -23.52 6.77
C LYS A 85 -4.69 -22.61 7.19
N GLU A 86 -5.03 -21.62 6.36
CA GLU A 86 -6.16 -20.67 6.54
C GLU A 86 -5.93 -19.42 7.42
N GLY A 87 -4.69 -18.94 7.53
CA GLY A 87 -4.36 -17.72 8.24
C GLY A 87 -4.63 -16.40 7.53
N TYR A 88 -5.66 -15.68 7.98
CA TYR A 88 -5.91 -14.31 7.53
C TYR A 88 -5.34 -13.28 8.51
N THR A 89 -4.42 -12.44 8.05
CA THR A 89 -3.98 -11.23 8.77
C THR A 89 -4.17 -9.99 7.91
N LYS A 90 -4.84 -8.98 8.47
CA LYS A 90 -5.07 -7.68 7.82
C LYS A 90 -4.60 -6.58 8.74
N ALA A 91 -3.65 -5.75 8.28
CA ALA A 91 -3.38 -4.49 8.96
C ALA A 91 -4.57 -3.56 8.80
N ASN A 92 -4.84 -2.77 9.84
CA ASN A 92 -5.95 -1.82 9.88
C ASN A 92 -5.44 -0.37 9.98
N TRP A 93 -4.33 -0.16 10.69
CA TRP A 93 -3.79 1.16 10.98
C TRP A 93 -2.27 1.12 11.11
N VAL A 94 -1.62 2.22 10.73
CA VAL A 94 -0.20 2.47 10.96
C VAL A 94 0.00 3.88 11.48
N GLU A 95 0.92 4.07 12.41
CA GLU A 95 1.32 5.38 12.93
C GLU A 95 2.83 5.46 13.12
N GLN A 96 3.44 6.58 12.72
CA GLN A 96 4.86 6.82 12.97
C GLN A 96 5.08 7.22 14.44
N THR A 97 6.07 6.61 15.09
CA THR A 97 6.45 6.94 16.47
C THR A 97 7.52 8.01 16.54
N LEU A 98 7.65 8.66 17.70
CA LEU A 98 8.62 9.74 17.94
C LEU A 98 10.09 9.30 17.80
N ASP A 99 10.37 8.02 18.02
CA ASP A 99 11.70 7.41 17.82
C ASP A 99 11.99 7.05 16.35
N GLY A 100 11.09 7.41 15.42
CA GLY A 100 11.22 7.16 13.98
C GLY A 100 10.76 5.77 13.54
N GLY A 101 10.29 4.94 14.47
CA GLY A 101 9.65 3.66 14.18
C GLY A 101 8.19 3.80 13.74
N TYR A 102 7.48 2.67 13.70
CA TYR A 102 6.07 2.59 13.35
C TYR A 102 5.34 1.62 14.27
N VAL A 103 4.11 1.97 14.64
CA VAL A 103 3.16 1.08 15.32
C VAL A 103 2.07 0.70 14.33
N ILE A 104 1.74 -0.59 14.29
CA ILE A 104 0.76 -1.18 13.40
C ILE A 104 -0.22 -2.00 14.22
N VAL A 105 -1.50 -1.81 13.96
CA VAL A 105 -2.57 -2.66 14.51
C VAL A 105 -3.17 -3.48 13.39
N ALA A 106 -3.31 -4.77 13.63
CA ALA A 106 -3.86 -5.73 12.68
C ALA A 106 -4.89 -6.66 13.34
N SER A 107 -5.80 -7.17 12.51
CA SER A 107 -6.69 -8.28 12.87
C SER A 107 -6.10 -9.55 12.30
N THR A 108 -5.92 -10.58 13.12
CA THR A 108 -5.34 -11.87 12.72
C THR A 108 -6.21 -13.02 13.19
N ARG A 109 -6.40 -14.02 12.33
CA ARG A 109 -6.94 -15.32 12.74
C ARG A 109 -5.81 -16.35 12.91
N SER A 110 -4.57 -15.88 13.08
CA SER A 110 -3.41 -16.76 12.94
C SER A 110 -3.01 -17.59 14.16
N PHE A 111 -3.68 -17.37 15.29
CA PHE A 111 -3.33 -17.97 16.57
C PHE A 111 -4.53 -18.66 17.25
N GLY A 112 -5.55 -19.05 16.47
CA GLY A 112 -6.73 -19.75 16.97
C GLY A 112 -7.92 -19.62 16.02
N ASP A 113 -9.07 -20.16 16.44
CA ASP A 113 -10.27 -20.21 15.58
C ASP A 113 -10.99 -18.86 15.45
N SER A 114 -10.56 -17.83 16.19
CA SER A 114 -11.19 -16.51 16.27
C SER A 114 -10.24 -15.37 15.85
N TRP A 115 -10.81 -14.22 15.52
CA TRP A 115 -10.06 -12.99 15.27
C TRP A 115 -9.43 -12.47 16.56
N SER A 116 -8.14 -12.20 16.49
CA SER A 116 -7.31 -11.61 17.54
C SER A 116 -6.72 -10.29 17.06
N ILE A 117 -6.37 -9.42 18.00
CA ILE A 117 -5.62 -8.18 17.71
C ILE A 117 -4.14 -8.51 17.72
N TRP A 118 -3.41 -8.04 16.71
CA TRP A 118 -1.96 -8.06 16.66
C TRP A 118 -1.42 -6.63 16.63
N LEU A 119 -0.58 -6.31 17.61
CA LEU A 119 0.17 -5.06 17.68
C LEU A 119 1.63 -5.33 17.27
N LEU A 120 2.14 -4.52 16.36
CA LEU A 120 3.52 -4.58 15.89
C LEU A 120 4.17 -3.21 16.06
N LYS A 121 5.36 -3.17 16.67
CA LYS A 121 6.25 -2.00 16.69
C LYS A 121 7.54 -2.36 15.97
N THR A 122 7.98 -1.51 15.04
CA THR A 122 9.21 -1.72 14.24
C THR A 122 10.45 -1.18 14.91
#